data_AF-A0A7R9YHG2-F1
#
_entry.id   AF-A0A7R9YHG2-F1
#
_cell.length_a   1.000
_cell.length_b   1.000
_cell.length_c   1.000
_cell.angle_alpha   90.00
_cell.angle_beta   90.00
_cell.angle_gamma   90.00
#
_symmetry.space_group_name_H-M   'P 1'
#
loop_
_entity.id
_entity.type
_entity.pdbx_description
1 polymer ?
#
loop_
_entity_poly.entity_id
_entity_poly.type
_entity_poly.pdbx_seq_one_letter_code
_entity_poly.pdbx_strand_id
1 'polypeptide(L)'
;VVGACAAPAARPCGVCVVTDVDDTLKSSGGWMLGGIALGGVDSSFSRGSYYPGVVQFELELSLHGLPPGQPPHDAAILTARAVELLAFLEIAPDSPLCERFRAAGAEMGCEWRVGDVLYGSVQEWICQERKGARKVRNFAQLAARRRAAARGEPAAFIFCGDSGWSERDEEAIDGISQTRLLSAAFVHVVSDDWSAGAPRVPPDRTTADGVPVAHFLTYPGAALKAARLGLLGASALLR
;
A
#
# COMPACT_ATOMS: atom_id res chain seq x y z
N VAL A 1 -6.44 1.72 -48.83
CA VAL A 1 -5.82 1.77 -47.48
C VAL A 1 -6.92 1.41 -46.50
N VAL A 2 -6.92 0.17 -46.00
CA VAL A 2 -7.93 -0.31 -45.06
C VAL A 2 -7.49 0.14 -43.67
N GLY A 3 -8.26 1.02 -43.05
CA GLY A 3 -7.96 1.55 -41.71
C GLY A 3 -7.97 0.43 -40.69
N ALA A 4 -6.89 0.32 -39.91
CA ALA A 4 -6.84 -0.58 -38.78
C ALA A 4 -7.89 -0.14 -37.75
N CYS A 5 -8.91 -0.98 -37.53
CA CYS A 5 -9.78 -0.85 -36.36
C CYS A 5 -8.90 -1.00 -35.12
N ALA A 6 -8.84 0.05 -34.29
CA ALA A 6 -8.25 -0.05 -32.96
C ALA A 6 -8.96 -1.16 -32.19
N ALA A 7 -8.20 -2.09 -31.62
CA ALA A 7 -8.76 -3.12 -30.75
C ALA A 7 -9.54 -2.44 -29.60
N PRO A 8 -10.71 -2.98 -29.19
CA PRO A 8 -11.44 -2.42 -28.06
C PRO A 8 -10.55 -2.41 -26.82
N ALA A 9 -10.54 -1.29 -26.09
CA ALA A 9 -9.81 -1.18 -24.84
C ALA A 9 -10.22 -2.32 -23.90
N ALA A 10 -9.25 -3.01 -23.30
CA ALA A 10 -9.51 -4.08 -22.34
C ALA A 10 -10.39 -3.55 -21.20
N ARG A 11 -11.42 -4.31 -20.81
CA ARG A 11 -12.29 -3.92 -19.69
C ARG A 11 -11.47 -3.87 -18.41
N PRO A 12 -11.68 -2.88 -17.53
CA PRO A 12 -11.01 -2.85 -16.24
C PRO A 12 -11.28 -4.14 -15.46
N CYS A 13 -10.22 -4.72 -14.91
CA CYS A 13 -10.31 -5.97 -14.13
C CYS A 13 -9.29 -6.00 -13.00
N GLY A 14 -9.63 -6.75 -11.94
CA GLY A 14 -8.79 -6.92 -10.76
C GLY A 14 -8.59 -5.66 -9.94
N VAL A 15 -7.77 -5.79 -8.91
CA VAL A 15 -7.42 -4.73 -7.98
C VAL A 15 -5.93 -4.41 -8.10
N CYS A 16 -5.58 -3.13 -8.00
CA CYS A 16 -4.20 -2.70 -7.76
C CYS A 16 -4.03 -2.36 -6.27
N VAL A 17 -3.12 -3.05 -5.59
CA VAL A 17 -2.72 -2.67 -4.23
C VAL A 17 -1.75 -1.50 -4.31
N VAL A 18 -2.02 -0.48 -3.49
CA VAL A 18 -1.20 0.71 -3.30
C VAL A 18 -0.77 0.71 -1.85
N THR A 19 0.53 0.78 -1.59
CA THR A 19 1.05 0.61 -0.23
C THR A 19 2.07 1.69 0.12
N ASP A 20 2.07 2.14 1.37
CA ASP A 20 3.23 2.82 1.95
C ASP A 20 4.36 1.80 2.22
N VAL A 21 5.50 2.23 2.73
CA VAL A 21 6.65 1.35 3.03
C VAL A 21 6.98 1.35 4.50
N ASP A 22 7.17 2.54 5.06
CA ASP A 22 7.71 2.68 6.40
C ASP A 22 6.55 2.51 7.39
N ASP A 23 6.70 1.65 8.39
CA ASP A 23 5.66 1.23 9.34
C ASP A 23 4.42 0.53 8.75
N THR A 24 4.39 0.38 7.42
CA THR A 24 3.43 -0.45 6.69
C THR A 24 4.07 -1.77 6.27
N LEU A 25 5.05 -1.76 5.36
CA LEU A 25 5.74 -2.98 4.93
C LEU A 25 6.88 -3.36 5.89
N LYS A 26 7.53 -2.33 6.44
CA LYS A 26 8.80 -2.46 7.15
C LYS A 26 8.85 -1.50 8.33
N SER A 27 9.17 -2.01 9.50
CA SER A 27 9.28 -1.20 10.70
C SER A 27 10.44 -0.21 10.62
N SER A 28 10.13 1.02 11.03
CA SER A 28 11.06 2.13 11.21
C SER A 28 11.94 2.00 12.46
N GLY A 29 11.52 1.20 13.43
CA GLY A 29 12.15 1.03 14.73
C GLY A 29 12.08 2.27 15.63
N GLY A 30 11.16 3.22 15.37
CA GLY A 30 10.92 4.39 16.22
C GLY A 30 12.07 5.37 16.29
N TRP A 31 12.89 5.46 15.23
CA TRP A 31 14.06 6.34 15.23
C TRP A 31 13.65 7.81 15.16
N MET A 32 14.02 8.59 16.17
CA MET A 32 13.80 10.04 16.21
C MET A 32 15.12 10.80 16.26
N LEU A 33 15.20 11.91 15.51
CA LEU A 33 16.29 12.88 15.59
C LEU A 33 15.72 14.28 15.74
N GLY A 34 16.00 14.93 16.87
CA GLY A 34 15.49 16.27 17.16
C GLY A 34 13.96 16.37 17.20
N GLY A 35 13.28 15.31 17.61
CA GLY A 35 11.80 15.23 17.62
C GLY A 35 11.17 14.90 16.26
N ILE A 36 11.98 14.65 15.23
CA ILE A 36 11.51 14.26 13.89
C ILE A 36 11.70 12.75 13.71
N ALA A 37 10.60 12.07 13.38
CA ALA A 37 10.59 10.66 12.99
C ALA A 37 11.37 10.42 11.69
N LEU A 38 12.36 9.52 11.72
CA LEU A 38 13.23 9.21 10.58
C LEU A 38 12.72 8.00 9.78
N GLY A 39 11.56 8.20 9.16
CA GLY A 39 10.88 7.21 8.31
C GLY A 39 9.98 6.29 9.10
N GLY A 40 9.08 6.87 9.90
CA GLY A 40 8.13 6.16 10.77
C GLY A 40 8.41 6.30 12.28
N VAL A 41 7.41 5.91 13.07
CA VAL A 41 7.35 5.99 14.53
C VAL A 41 7.34 4.62 15.19
N ASP A 42 6.99 3.55 14.48
CA ASP A 42 6.79 2.23 15.07
C ASP A 42 8.06 1.63 15.68
N SER A 43 8.00 1.26 16.96
CA SER A 43 9.10 0.60 17.67
C SER A 43 8.85 -0.89 17.97
N SER A 44 7.80 -1.50 17.39
CA SER A 44 7.43 -2.89 17.65
C SER A 44 8.45 -3.93 17.16
N PHE A 45 9.20 -3.59 16.10
CA PHE A 45 10.30 -4.39 15.57
C PHE A 45 11.56 -3.54 15.40
N SER A 46 12.70 -4.22 15.19
CA SER A 46 13.92 -3.51 14.82
C SER A 46 13.76 -2.82 13.47
N ARG A 47 14.31 -1.61 13.36
CA ARG A 47 14.42 -0.88 12.10
C ARG A 47 15.00 -1.79 11.03
N GLY A 48 14.28 -1.99 9.93
CA GLY A 48 14.74 -3.00 8.96
C GLY A 48 13.77 -4.14 8.75
N SER A 49 13.01 -4.48 9.78
CA SER A 49 12.25 -5.72 9.83
C SER A 49 10.95 -5.57 9.06
N TYR A 50 10.64 -6.57 8.22
CA TYR A 50 9.35 -6.67 7.57
C TYR A 50 8.31 -7.21 8.53
N TYR A 51 7.10 -6.67 8.47
CA TYR A 51 6.02 -7.20 9.29
C TYR A 51 5.62 -8.61 8.82
N PRO A 52 5.41 -9.57 9.74
CA PRO A 52 5.05 -10.93 9.36
C PRO A 52 3.76 -10.97 8.53
N GLY A 53 3.81 -11.62 7.37
CA GLY A 53 2.65 -11.85 6.50
C GLY A 53 2.24 -10.68 5.61
N VAL A 54 2.87 -9.50 5.71
CA VAL A 54 2.46 -8.30 4.95
C VAL A 54 2.42 -8.52 3.44
N VAL A 55 3.50 -9.07 2.87
CA VAL A 55 3.62 -9.25 1.42
C VAL A 55 2.62 -10.30 0.92
N GLN A 56 2.40 -11.38 1.68
CA GLN A 56 1.39 -12.37 1.33
C GLN A 56 -0.01 -11.76 1.37
N PHE A 57 -0.34 -11.00 2.42
CA PHE A 57 -1.64 -10.33 2.55
C PHE A 57 -1.92 -9.40 1.36
N GLU A 58 -0.95 -8.57 0.98
CA GLU A 58 -1.09 -7.68 -0.18
C GLU A 58 -1.21 -8.45 -1.50
N LEU A 59 -0.50 -9.56 -1.67
CA LEU A 59 -0.65 -10.43 -2.85
C LEU A 59 -2.07 -11.00 -2.95
N GLU A 60 -2.62 -11.50 -1.85
CA GLU A 60 -3.98 -12.04 -1.81
C GLU A 60 -5.03 -10.97 -2.15
N LEU A 61 -4.84 -9.74 -1.66
CA LEU A 61 -5.68 -8.60 -2.05
C LEU A 61 -5.57 -8.30 -3.56
N SER A 62 -4.36 -8.32 -4.11
CA SER A 62 -4.11 -8.10 -5.53
C SER A 62 -4.73 -9.18 -6.43
N LEU A 63 -4.88 -10.41 -5.93
CA LEU A 63 -5.53 -11.52 -6.64
C LEU A 63 -7.05 -11.44 -6.61
N HIS A 64 -7.63 -10.57 -5.77
CA HIS A 64 -9.07 -10.43 -5.64
C HIS A 64 -9.75 -10.04 -6.96
N GLY A 65 -10.81 -10.79 -7.31
CA GLY A 65 -11.63 -10.51 -8.49
C GLY A 65 -10.96 -10.84 -9.83
N LEU A 66 -9.79 -11.48 -9.82
CA LEU A 66 -9.13 -11.94 -11.04
C LEU A 66 -9.64 -13.32 -11.49
N PRO A 67 -9.77 -13.53 -12.81
CA PRO A 67 -9.95 -14.86 -13.36
C PRO A 67 -8.75 -15.78 -13.02
N PRO A 68 -8.98 -17.10 -12.85
CA PRO A 68 -7.90 -18.05 -12.63
C PRO A 68 -6.80 -17.94 -13.69
N GLY A 69 -5.55 -17.90 -13.23
CA GLY A 69 -4.36 -17.85 -14.10
C GLY A 69 -4.02 -16.47 -14.66
N GLN A 70 -4.79 -15.41 -14.36
CA GLN A 70 -4.37 -14.05 -14.67
C GLN A 70 -3.42 -13.52 -13.59
N PRO A 71 -2.28 -12.91 -13.97
CA PRO A 71 -1.40 -12.29 -13.01
C PRO A 71 -2.05 -11.03 -12.42
N PRO A 72 -1.80 -10.73 -11.14
CA PRO A 72 -2.23 -9.48 -10.54
C PRO A 72 -1.58 -8.26 -11.17
N HIS A 73 -2.19 -7.09 -10.95
CA HIS A 73 -1.51 -5.82 -11.20
C HIS A 73 -0.30 -5.70 -10.30
N ASP A 74 0.82 -5.24 -10.86
CA ASP A 74 2.01 -4.87 -10.09
C ASP A 74 1.62 -3.89 -8.99
N ALA A 75 2.07 -4.14 -7.76
CA ALA A 75 1.82 -3.26 -6.63
C ALA A 75 2.41 -1.87 -6.87
N ALA A 76 1.77 -0.84 -6.35
CA ALA A 76 2.29 0.52 -6.42
C ALA A 76 2.69 1.01 -5.02
N ILE A 77 3.79 1.76 -4.95
CA ILE A 77 4.28 2.33 -3.70
C ILE A 77 4.02 3.83 -3.68
N LEU A 78 3.36 4.31 -2.62
CA LEU A 78 3.24 5.73 -2.29
C LEU A 78 4.00 6.01 -1.00
N THR A 79 5.26 6.40 -1.12
CA THR A 79 6.13 6.61 0.04
C THR A 79 6.37 8.09 0.32
N ALA A 80 6.45 8.46 1.60
CA ALA A 80 6.87 9.80 2.00
C ALA A 80 8.39 10.02 1.90
N ARG A 81 9.18 8.99 1.56
CA ARG A 81 10.62 9.13 1.32
C ARG A 81 10.89 10.19 0.26
N ALA A 82 11.88 11.03 0.54
CA ALA A 82 12.18 12.19 -0.27
C ALA A 82 12.87 11.83 -1.59
N VAL A 83 12.31 12.31 -2.70
CA VAL A 83 12.89 12.12 -4.04
C VAL A 83 14.29 12.72 -4.18
N GLU A 84 14.60 13.78 -3.44
CA GLU A 84 15.91 14.44 -3.48
C GLU A 84 17.02 13.61 -2.81
N LEU A 85 16.63 12.57 -2.05
CA LEU A 85 17.54 11.67 -1.36
C LEU A 85 17.51 10.25 -1.96
N LEU A 86 17.02 10.10 -3.20
CA LEU A 86 16.95 8.80 -3.87
C LEU A 86 18.26 8.02 -3.86
N ALA A 87 19.41 8.69 -4.02
CA ALA A 87 20.72 8.04 -3.94
C ALA A 87 20.93 7.21 -2.65
N PHE A 88 20.17 7.48 -1.59
CA PHE A 88 20.19 6.74 -0.32
C PHE A 88 18.86 6.02 0.00
N LEU A 89 17.74 6.46 -0.57
CA LEU A 89 16.38 6.01 -0.21
C LEU A 89 15.66 5.24 -1.32
N GLU A 90 16.28 5.13 -2.49
CA GLU A 90 15.70 4.46 -3.65
C GLU A 90 15.37 3.00 -3.33
N ILE A 91 14.15 2.64 -3.68
CA ILE A 91 13.68 1.27 -3.73
C ILE A 91 14.10 0.72 -5.09
N ALA A 92 15.35 0.25 -5.15
CA ALA A 92 15.91 -0.32 -6.36
C ALA A 92 15.19 -1.63 -6.76
N PRO A 93 15.16 -2.01 -8.04
CA PRO A 93 14.51 -3.25 -8.51
C PRO A 93 15.06 -4.54 -7.87
N ASP A 94 16.33 -4.53 -7.47
CA ASP A 94 17.05 -5.60 -6.77
C ASP A 94 17.05 -5.42 -5.24
N SER A 95 16.32 -4.43 -4.72
CA SER A 95 16.21 -4.25 -3.28
C SER A 95 15.54 -5.45 -2.60
N PRO A 96 15.86 -5.73 -1.32
CA PRO A 96 15.19 -6.80 -0.56
C PRO A 96 13.67 -6.69 -0.52
N LEU A 97 13.12 -5.49 -0.69
CA LEU A 97 11.68 -5.26 -0.78
C LEU A 97 11.12 -5.85 -2.08
N CYS A 98 11.71 -5.45 -3.22
CA CYS A 98 11.30 -5.93 -4.54
C CYS A 98 11.51 -7.44 -4.70
N GLU A 99 12.56 -8.01 -4.10
CA GLU A 99 12.78 -9.45 -4.05
C GLU A 99 11.66 -10.19 -3.32
N ARG A 100 11.16 -9.66 -2.20
CA ARG A 100 10.07 -10.29 -1.45
C ARG A 100 8.76 -10.32 -2.23
N PHE A 101 8.43 -9.26 -2.96
CA PHE A 101 7.24 -9.23 -3.82
C PHE A 101 7.34 -10.29 -4.92
N ARG A 102 8.52 -10.38 -5.57
CA ARG A 102 8.79 -11.41 -6.59
C ARG A 102 8.72 -12.83 -6.01
N ALA A 103 9.29 -13.03 -4.82
CA ALA A 103 9.27 -14.33 -4.14
C ALA A 103 7.84 -14.78 -3.80
N ALA A 104 7.03 -13.89 -3.21
CA ALA A 104 5.63 -14.20 -2.88
C ALA A 104 4.80 -14.54 -4.13
N GLY A 105 4.97 -13.78 -5.22
CA GLY A 105 4.34 -14.11 -6.50
C GLY A 105 4.77 -15.47 -7.02
N ALA A 106 6.08 -15.75 -7.00
CA ALA A 106 6.65 -17.02 -7.48
C ALA A 106 6.16 -18.22 -6.67
N GLU A 107 6.05 -18.10 -5.34
CA GLU A 107 5.49 -19.12 -4.45
C GLU A 107 4.02 -19.43 -4.79
N MET A 108 3.27 -18.41 -5.24
CA MET A 108 1.89 -18.55 -5.72
C MET A 108 1.77 -18.93 -7.20
N GLY A 109 2.90 -19.11 -7.90
CA GLY A 109 2.93 -19.45 -9.31
C GLY A 109 2.51 -18.31 -10.26
N CYS A 110 2.65 -17.05 -9.85
CA CYS A 110 2.33 -15.88 -10.67
C CYS A 110 3.48 -14.85 -10.72
N GLU A 111 3.45 -13.97 -11.73
CA GLU A 111 4.33 -12.79 -11.75
C GLU A 111 3.70 -11.70 -10.90
N TRP A 112 4.37 -11.29 -9.82
CA TRP A 112 4.00 -10.11 -9.05
C TRP A 112 5.25 -9.37 -8.59
N ARG A 113 5.21 -8.04 -8.68
CA ARG A 113 6.35 -7.17 -8.41
C ARG A 113 5.89 -5.81 -7.93
N VAL A 114 6.85 -5.04 -7.42
CA VAL A 114 6.71 -3.60 -7.28
C VAL A 114 6.78 -2.96 -8.68
N GLY A 115 5.75 -2.22 -9.04
CA GLY A 115 5.64 -1.46 -10.28
C GLY A 115 6.03 0.00 -10.07
N ASP A 116 5.04 0.90 -10.12
CA ASP A 116 5.25 2.32 -9.87
C ASP A 116 5.67 2.59 -8.42
N VAL A 117 6.75 3.35 -8.24
CA VAL A 117 7.14 3.94 -6.94
C VAL A 117 7.05 5.45 -7.04
N LEU A 118 6.16 6.06 -6.27
CA LEU A 118 5.97 7.50 -6.24
C LEU A 118 6.41 8.07 -4.89
N TYR A 119 7.52 8.80 -4.94
CA TYR A 119 8.19 9.40 -3.79
C TYR A 119 7.55 10.74 -3.37
N GLY A 120 7.74 11.07 -2.10
CA GLY A 120 7.53 12.41 -1.55
C GLY A 120 8.68 13.35 -1.89
N SER A 121 8.81 14.44 -1.14
CA SER A 121 9.94 15.37 -1.24
C SER A 121 10.49 15.74 0.14
N VAL A 122 11.71 16.29 0.19
CA VAL A 122 12.33 16.80 1.42
C VAL A 122 11.46 17.85 2.09
N GLN A 123 10.72 18.66 1.32
CA GLN A 123 9.78 19.64 1.89
C GLN A 123 8.71 18.96 2.73
N GLU A 124 8.19 17.81 2.33
CA GLU A 124 7.20 17.06 3.11
C GLU A 124 7.84 16.21 4.22
N TRP A 125 9.14 15.91 4.12
CA TRP A 125 9.88 15.29 5.21
C TRP A 125 10.10 16.24 6.39
N ILE A 126 10.34 17.53 6.11
CA ILE A 126 10.46 18.61 7.10
C ILE A 126 9.07 19.12 7.55
N CYS A 127 8.13 19.29 6.61
CA CYS A 127 6.74 19.69 6.88
C CYS A 127 5.81 18.47 6.78
N GLN A 128 5.84 17.62 7.81
CA GLN A 128 5.11 16.35 7.86
C GLN A 128 3.59 16.50 7.67
N GLU A 129 3.02 17.66 7.98
CA GLU A 129 1.60 18.00 7.75
C GLU A 129 1.17 17.94 6.27
N ARG A 130 2.11 17.91 5.32
CA ARG A 130 1.80 17.88 3.87
C ARG A 130 1.89 16.49 3.24
N LYS A 131 2.32 15.48 3.99
CA LYS A 131 2.54 14.12 3.47
C LYS A 131 1.25 13.48 2.96
N GLY A 132 0.13 13.62 3.67
CA GLY A 132 -1.18 13.12 3.24
C GLY A 132 -1.57 13.68 1.87
N ALA A 133 -1.62 15.01 1.75
CA ALA A 133 -1.87 15.69 0.47
C ALA A 133 -0.90 15.30 -0.66
N ARG A 134 0.37 15.00 -0.34
CA ARG A 134 1.34 14.51 -1.33
C ARG A 134 0.98 13.10 -1.83
N LYS A 135 0.59 12.19 -0.93
CA LYS A 135 0.12 10.85 -1.31
C LYS A 135 -1.13 10.91 -2.19
N VAL A 136 -2.06 11.84 -1.92
CA VAL A 136 -3.22 12.09 -2.80
C VAL A 136 -2.79 12.52 -4.20
N ARG A 137 -1.84 13.47 -4.32
CA ARG A 137 -1.29 13.88 -5.63
C ARG A 137 -0.59 12.75 -6.36
N ASN A 138 0.23 11.97 -5.65
CA ASN A 138 0.92 10.83 -6.23
C ASN A 138 -0.08 9.76 -6.68
N PHE A 139 -1.14 9.50 -5.91
CA PHE A 139 -2.20 8.59 -6.31
C PHE A 139 -2.89 9.05 -7.61
N ALA A 140 -3.19 10.35 -7.75
CA ALA A 140 -3.77 10.86 -8.99
C ALA A 140 -2.86 10.63 -10.21
N GLN A 141 -1.53 10.78 -10.05
CA GLN A 141 -0.56 10.45 -11.09
C GLN A 141 -0.53 8.95 -11.40
N LEU A 142 -0.55 8.09 -10.37
CA LEU A 142 -0.63 6.64 -10.53
C LEU A 142 -1.88 6.23 -11.32
N ALA A 143 -3.06 6.71 -10.91
CA ALA A 143 -4.32 6.40 -11.58
C ALA A 143 -4.31 6.82 -13.06
N ALA A 144 -3.75 8.00 -13.36
CA ALA A 144 -3.58 8.46 -14.73
C ALA A 144 -2.62 7.57 -15.55
N ARG A 145 -1.50 7.13 -14.97
CA ARG A 145 -0.57 6.19 -15.62
C ARG A 145 -1.21 4.84 -15.89
N ARG A 146 -1.96 4.29 -14.93
CA ARG A 146 -2.64 3.00 -15.06
C ARG A 146 -3.74 3.00 -16.12
N ARG A 147 -4.47 4.12 -16.26
CA ARG A 147 -5.41 4.32 -17.37
C ARG A 147 -4.75 4.29 -18.75
N ALA A 148 -3.53 4.81 -18.84
CA ALA A 148 -2.77 4.84 -20.09
C ALA A 148 -1.97 3.55 -20.37
N ALA A 149 -1.92 2.62 -19.41
CA ALA A 149 -1.07 1.43 -19.50
C ALA A 149 -1.67 0.34 -20.39
N ALA A 150 -0.80 -0.37 -21.13
CA ALA A 150 -1.22 -1.46 -22.01
C ALA A 150 -1.77 -2.69 -21.28
N ARG A 151 -1.42 -2.89 -20.00
CA ARG A 151 -1.93 -4.00 -19.15
C ARG A 151 -3.40 -3.81 -18.71
N GLY A 152 -4.06 -2.74 -19.12
CA GLY A 152 -5.45 -2.44 -18.78
C GLY A 152 -5.58 -1.68 -17.45
N GLU A 153 -6.62 -0.86 -17.34
CA GLU A 153 -6.92 -0.11 -16.11
C GLU A 153 -7.37 -1.08 -15.00
N PRO A 154 -6.88 -0.95 -13.74
CA PRO A 154 -7.44 -1.72 -12.64
C PRO A 154 -8.89 -1.32 -12.39
N ALA A 155 -9.74 -2.27 -12.00
CA ALA A 155 -11.15 -1.97 -11.70
C ALA A 155 -11.30 -1.13 -10.42
N ALA A 156 -10.38 -1.32 -9.46
CA ALA A 156 -10.31 -0.56 -8.22
C ALA A 156 -8.89 -0.58 -7.63
N PHE A 157 -8.67 0.28 -6.64
CA PHE A 157 -7.48 0.30 -5.82
C PHE A 157 -7.81 -0.07 -4.37
N ILE A 158 -6.87 -0.73 -3.70
CA ILE A 158 -6.88 -0.91 -2.25
C ILE A 158 -5.63 -0.25 -1.69
N PHE A 159 -5.79 0.54 -0.63
CA PHE A 159 -4.68 1.24 0.00
C PHE A 159 -4.25 0.56 1.30
N CYS A 160 -2.96 0.32 1.48
CA CYS A 160 -2.35 -0.18 2.70
C CYS A 160 -1.41 0.89 3.26
N GLY A 161 -1.58 1.26 4.52
CA GLY A 161 -0.79 2.28 5.19
C GLY A 161 -0.74 2.05 6.69
N ASP A 162 -0.25 3.03 7.44
CA ASP A 162 -0.13 2.95 8.90
C ASP A 162 -0.82 4.10 9.65
N SER A 163 -1.02 3.93 10.96
CA SER A 163 -1.64 4.94 11.82
C SER A 163 -0.64 5.94 12.41
N GLY A 164 0.62 5.88 11.99
CA GLY A 164 1.70 6.72 12.49
C GLY A 164 1.46 8.19 12.17
N TRP A 165 1.59 9.03 13.19
CA TRP A 165 1.36 10.47 13.07
C TRP A 165 2.30 11.15 12.06
N SER A 166 3.46 10.52 11.76
CA SER A 166 4.44 11.01 10.80
C SER A 166 4.10 10.70 9.35
N GLU A 167 3.31 9.68 9.04
CA GLU A 167 3.07 9.23 7.65
C GLU A 167 1.74 9.71 7.05
N ARG A 168 0.80 10.10 7.91
CA ARG A 168 -0.47 10.77 7.54
C ARG A 168 -1.31 9.96 6.53
N ASP A 169 -1.26 8.63 6.62
CA ASP A 169 -2.00 7.76 5.70
C ASP A 169 -3.50 7.84 5.84
N GLU A 170 -4.03 8.07 7.04
CA GLU A 170 -5.47 8.29 7.22
C GLU A 170 -5.98 9.51 6.45
N GLU A 171 -5.20 10.60 6.42
CA GLU A 171 -5.51 11.78 5.61
C GLU A 171 -5.40 11.47 4.11
N ALA A 172 -4.39 10.70 3.71
CA ALA A 172 -4.25 10.24 2.33
C ALA A 172 -5.44 9.39 1.89
N ILE A 173 -5.91 8.47 2.74
CA ILE A 173 -7.08 7.62 2.50
C ILE A 173 -8.33 8.48 2.29
N ASP A 174 -8.59 9.44 3.17
CA ASP A 174 -9.76 10.33 3.06
C ASP A 174 -9.70 11.23 1.81
N GLY A 175 -8.49 11.66 1.40
CA GLY A 175 -8.31 12.41 0.17
C GLY A 175 -8.43 11.55 -1.10
N ILE A 176 -7.92 10.33 -1.06
CA ILE A 176 -7.98 9.37 -2.18
C ILE A 176 -9.42 8.85 -2.36
N SER A 177 -10.21 8.67 -1.29
CA SER A 177 -11.59 8.16 -1.38
C SER A 177 -12.49 9.03 -2.24
N GLN A 178 -12.24 10.35 -2.26
CA GLN A 178 -12.98 11.32 -3.08
C GLN A 178 -12.84 11.05 -4.59
N THR A 179 -11.80 10.32 -5.01
CA THR A 179 -11.61 9.93 -6.42
C THR A 179 -12.58 8.83 -6.86
N ARG A 180 -13.23 8.14 -5.92
CA ARG A 180 -14.08 6.95 -6.13
C ARG A 180 -13.37 5.76 -6.79
N LEU A 181 -12.05 5.76 -6.81
CA LEU A 181 -11.22 4.65 -7.31
C LEU A 181 -10.78 3.70 -6.19
N LEU A 182 -10.86 4.13 -4.94
CA LEU A 182 -10.50 3.34 -3.78
C LEU A 182 -11.69 2.50 -3.30
N SER A 183 -11.51 1.18 -3.19
CA SER A 183 -12.57 0.26 -2.75
C SER A 183 -12.45 -0.13 -1.28
N ALA A 184 -11.25 -0.10 -0.71
CA ALA A 184 -11.00 -0.33 0.70
C ALA A 184 -9.64 0.23 1.12
N ALA A 185 -9.45 0.44 2.42
CA ALA A 185 -8.16 0.73 3.01
C ALA A 185 -7.89 -0.13 4.24
N PHE A 186 -6.62 -0.48 4.46
CA PHE A 186 -6.12 -1.23 5.59
C PHE A 186 -5.04 -0.41 6.29
N VAL A 187 -5.25 -0.09 7.56
CA VAL A 187 -4.37 0.76 8.36
C VAL A 187 -3.73 -0.06 9.46
N HIS A 188 -2.42 -0.28 9.35
CA HIS A 188 -1.60 -0.93 10.36
C HIS A 188 -1.43 0.00 11.56
N VAL A 189 -1.89 -0.44 12.73
CA VAL A 189 -1.83 0.36 13.95
C VAL A 189 -0.46 0.22 14.59
N VAL A 190 0.26 1.33 14.60
CA VAL A 190 1.64 1.41 15.08
C VAL A 190 1.78 2.35 16.27
N SER A 191 2.89 2.19 17.02
CA SER A 191 3.17 2.99 18.21
C SER A 191 4.67 3.23 18.36
N ASP A 192 5.03 4.42 18.85
CA ASP A 192 6.40 4.72 19.28
C ASP A 192 6.72 4.16 20.67
N ASP A 193 5.70 3.82 21.46
CA ASP A 193 5.83 3.17 22.77
C ASP A 193 4.99 1.90 22.87
N TRP A 194 5.67 0.77 23.07
CA TRP A 194 5.08 -0.55 23.32
C TRP A 194 5.35 -1.04 24.75
N SER A 195 5.97 -0.23 25.62
CA SER A 195 6.30 -0.61 26.99
C SER A 195 5.06 -0.87 27.85
N ALA A 196 3.95 -0.19 27.55
CA ALA A 196 2.66 -0.41 28.21
C ALA A 196 1.83 -1.55 27.58
N GLY A 197 2.39 -2.27 26.61
CA GLY A 197 1.71 -3.30 25.82
C GLY A 197 1.29 -2.80 24.44
N ALA A 198 0.44 -3.59 23.77
CA ALA A 198 -0.03 -3.26 22.43
C ALA A 198 -0.90 -1.99 22.43
N PRO A 199 -0.76 -1.11 21.42
CA PRO A 199 -1.59 0.06 21.28
C PRO A 199 -3.06 -0.34 21.10
N ARG A 200 -3.95 0.53 21.57
CA ARG A 200 -5.38 0.36 21.35
C ARG A 200 -5.68 0.54 19.87
N VAL A 201 -6.16 -0.53 19.23
CA VAL A 201 -6.64 -0.50 17.85
C VAL A 201 -7.91 0.36 17.77
N PRO A 202 -7.93 1.43 16.95
CA PRO A 202 -9.15 2.20 16.69
C PRO A 202 -10.25 1.33 16.07
N PRO A 203 -11.54 1.69 16.22
CA PRO A 203 -12.61 1.00 15.53
C PRO A 203 -12.45 1.13 14.01
N ASP A 204 -12.91 0.12 13.28
CA ASP A 204 -13.06 0.23 11.83
C ASP A 204 -14.05 1.35 11.51
N ARG A 205 -13.82 2.05 10.39
CA ARG A 205 -14.65 3.18 9.98
C ARG A 205 -14.97 3.12 8.50
N THR A 206 -15.83 4.03 8.07
CA THR A 206 -16.12 4.27 6.67
C THR A 206 -15.82 5.75 6.38
N THR A 207 -15.14 6.05 5.28
CA THR A 207 -14.92 7.44 4.86
C THR A 207 -16.25 8.11 4.49
N ALA A 208 -16.25 9.43 4.34
CA ALA A 208 -17.43 10.17 3.87
C ALA A 208 -17.91 9.71 2.49
N ASP A 209 -17.01 9.16 1.65
CA ASP A 209 -17.31 8.66 0.31
C ASP A 209 -17.71 7.16 0.28
N GLY A 210 -17.88 6.54 1.46
CA GLY A 210 -18.35 5.15 1.57
C GLY A 210 -17.25 4.08 1.50
N VAL A 211 -15.97 4.47 1.56
CA VAL A 211 -14.85 3.51 1.52
C VAL A 211 -14.63 2.90 2.90
N PRO A 212 -14.64 1.57 3.07
CA PRO A 212 -14.31 0.92 4.33
C PRO A 212 -12.82 1.06 4.65
N VAL A 213 -12.53 1.39 5.91
CA VAL A 213 -11.17 1.53 6.47
C VAL A 213 -11.04 0.58 7.66
N ALA A 214 -10.18 -0.41 7.52
CA ALA A 214 -9.95 -1.45 8.53
C ALA A 214 -8.65 -1.18 9.31
N HIS A 215 -8.76 -0.95 10.62
CA HIS A 215 -7.60 -0.76 11.50
C HIS A 215 -7.18 -2.12 12.08
N PHE A 216 -5.89 -2.45 12.07
CA PHE A 216 -5.44 -3.76 12.55
C PHE A 216 -4.06 -3.69 13.19
N LEU A 217 -3.78 -4.63 14.11
CA LEU A 217 -2.47 -4.74 14.76
C LEU A 217 -1.55 -5.74 14.05
N THR A 218 -2.13 -6.77 13.42
CA THR A 218 -1.36 -7.84 12.77
C THR A 218 -1.98 -8.19 11.42
N TYR A 219 -1.15 -8.59 10.46
CA TYR A 219 -1.61 -8.96 9.12
C TYR A 219 -2.59 -10.15 9.07
N PRO A 220 -2.50 -11.16 9.96
CA PRO A 220 -3.59 -12.14 10.12
C PRO A 220 -4.93 -11.48 10.52
N GLY A 221 -4.88 -10.47 11.40
CA GLY A 221 -6.04 -9.65 11.75
C GLY A 221 -6.57 -8.85 10.55
N ALA A 222 -5.68 -8.27 9.74
CA ALA A 222 -6.04 -7.60 8.49
C ALA A 222 -6.72 -8.56 7.52
N ALA A 223 -6.17 -9.77 7.34
CA ALA A 223 -6.71 -10.81 6.46
C ALA A 223 -8.14 -11.21 6.87
N LEU A 224 -8.40 -11.39 8.17
CA LEU A 224 -9.74 -11.68 8.67
C LEU A 224 -10.73 -10.55 8.36
N LYS A 225 -10.31 -9.28 8.49
CA LYS A 225 -11.15 -8.14 8.14
C LYS A 225 -11.38 -8.07 6.63
N ALA A 226 -10.36 -8.32 5.83
CA ALA A 226 -10.49 -8.35 4.38
C ALA A 226 -11.43 -9.46 3.90
N ALA A 227 -11.41 -10.63 4.53
CA ALA A 227 -12.37 -11.70 4.26
C ALA A 227 -13.81 -11.29 4.61
N ARG A 228 -14.03 -10.56 5.71
CA ARG A 228 -15.36 -10.01 6.07
C ARG A 228 -15.86 -8.96 5.07
N LEU A 229 -14.95 -8.23 4.45
CA LEU A 229 -15.25 -7.31 3.34
C LEU A 229 -15.45 -8.03 1.99
N GLY A 230 -15.29 -9.37 1.95
CA GLY A 230 -15.38 -10.15 0.72
C GLY A 230 -14.17 -10.03 -0.20
N LEU A 231 -13.08 -9.42 0.28
CA LEU A 231 -11.86 -9.19 -0.50
C LEU A 231 -10.93 -10.42 -0.51
N LEU A 232 -11.03 -11.28 0.50
CA LEU A 232 -10.28 -12.55 0.59
C LEU A 232 -11.22 -13.75 0.72
N GLY A 233 -10.84 -14.87 0.10
CA GLY A 233 -11.51 -16.15 0.27
C GLY A 233 -10.94 -16.97 1.43
N ALA A 234 -11.64 -18.04 1.82
CA ALA A 234 -11.22 -18.91 2.93
C ALA A 234 -9.84 -19.57 2.71
N SER A 235 -9.47 -19.87 1.46
CA SER A 235 -8.16 -20.44 1.15
C SER A 235 -7.01 -19.44 1.34
N ALA A 236 -7.27 -18.14 1.17
CA ALA A 236 -6.30 -17.08 1.43
C ALA A 236 -5.98 -16.93 2.92
N LEU A 237 -6.96 -17.19 3.80
CA LEU A 237 -6.78 -17.13 5.26
C LEU A 237 -5.93 -18.28 5.84
N LEU A 238 -5.73 -19.36 5.07
CA LEU A 238 -4.98 -20.54 5.50
C LEU A 238 -3.52 -20.52 5.06
N ARG A 239 -3.12 -19.53 4.25
CA ARG A 239 -1.74 -19.28 3.83
C ARG A 239 -1.12 -18.21 4.71
#